data_AF-A0A368KQ68-F1
#
_entry.id   AF-A0A368KQ68-F1
#
_cell.length_a   1.000
_cell.length_b   1.000
_cell.length_c   1.000
_cell.angle_alpha   90.00
_cell.angle_beta   90.00
_cell.angle_gamma   90.00
#
_symmetry.space_group_name_H-M   'P 1'
#
loop_
_entity.id
_entity.type
_entity.pdbx_description
1 polymer ?
#
loop_
_entity_poly.entity_id
_entity_poly.type
_entity_poly.pdbx_seq_one_letter_code
_entity_poly.pdbx_strand_id
1 'polypeptide(L)'
;MSAFRWIASYFAKGDKATSLYKRGMLKAKKHDHQGAIDDYSLALEVPGLSPEMMAMIRYNRGLVYVACGMAKKGADDLNEVIAMDGAALNVKSAAQRKLARIESRTSRHSA
;
A
#
# COMPACT_ATOMS: atom_id res chain seq x y z
N MET A 1 28.99 -6.52 -24.09
CA MET A 1 27.75 -5.72 -23.92
C MET A 1 27.17 -6.06 -22.55
N SER A 2 26.95 -5.03 -21.73
CA SER A 2 27.12 -5.09 -20.26
C SER A 2 25.89 -5.63 -19.50
N ALA A 3 25.98 -6.87 -19.01
CA ALA A 3 25.06 -7.43 -18.00
C ALA A 3 25.02 -6.61 -16.70
N PHE A 4 26.10 -5.87 -16.41
CA PHE A 4 26.25 -4.99 -15.25
C PHE A 4 25.24 -3.84 -15.25
N ARG A 5 24.89 -3.31 -16.44
CA ARG A 5 23.93 -2.20 -16.57
C ARG A 5 22.48 -2.65 -16.30
N TRP A 6 22.17 -3.91 -16.59
CA TRP A 6 20.84 -4.48 -16.32
C TRP A 6 20.65 -4.78 -14.84
N ILE A 7 21.63 -5.41 -14.20
CA ILE A 7 21.65 -5.74 -12.77
C ILE A 7 21.62 -4.46 -11.92
N ALA A 8 22.46 -3.46 -12.22
CA ALA A 8 22.46 -2.19 -11.51
C ALA A 8 21.12 -1.44 -11.66
N SER A 9 20.48 -1.48 -12.84
CA SER A 9 19.16 -0.89 -13.04
C SER A 9 18.06 -1.60 -12.26
N TYR A 10 18.23 -2.90 -11.99
CA TYR A 10 17.27 -3.70 -11.24
C TYR A 10 17.32 -3.36 -9.74
N PHE A 11 18.53 -3.24 -9.18
CA PHE A 11 18.72 -2.82 -7.78
C PHE A 11 18.27 -1.36 -7.54
N ALA A 12 18.59 -0.43 -8.44
CA ALA A 12 18.17 0.97 -8.32
C ALA A 12 16.63 1.18 -8.33
N LYS A 13 15.86 0.25 -8.93
CA LYS A 13 14.38 0.32 -8.96
C LYS A 13 13.77 -0.06 -7.62
N GLY A 14 14.27 -1.14 -7.00
CA GLY A 14 13.86 -1.53 -5.65
C GLY A 14 14.10 -0.41 -4.64
N ASP A 15 15.20 0.33 -4.81
CA ASP A 15 15.54 1.48 -3.97
C ASP A 15 14.54 2.63 -4.11
N LYS A 16 14.08 2.94 -5.35
CA LYS A 16 13.10 4.02 -5.58
C LYS A 16 11.75 3.71 -4.91
N ALA A 17 11.20 2.51 -5.13
CA ALA A 17 9.95 2.11 -4.50
C ALA A 17 10.05 2.11 -2.98
N THR A 18 11.14 1.57 -2.44
CA THR A 18 11.41 1.53 -1.00
C THR A 18 11.51 2.92 -0.40
N SER A 19 12.17 3.85 -1.09
CA SER A 19 12.31 5.25 -0.66
C SER A 19 10.96 5.95 -0.62
N LEU A 20 10.16 5.83 -1.69
CA LEU A 20 8.80 6.38 -1.75
C LEU A 20 7.91 5.79 -0.65
N TYR A 21 7.94 4.47 -0.48
CA TYR A 21 7.21 3.78 0.58
C TYR A 21 7.57 4.30 1.98
N LYS A 22 8.87 4.38 2.32
CA LYS A 22 9.33 4.90 3.61
C LYS A 22 8.93 6.36 3.80
N ARG A 23 9.01 7.19 2.76
CA ARG A 23 8.59 8.60 2.82
C ARG A 23 7.08 8.73 3.05
N GLY A 24 6.28 7.92 2.37
CA GLY A 24 4.83 7.82 2.58
C GLY A 24 4.48 7.44 4.02
N MET A 25 5.20 6.49 4.63
CA MET A 25 5.02 6.13 6.05
C MET A 25 5.30 7.31 6.98
N LEU A 26 6.37 8.07 6.74
CA LEU A 26 6.73 9.24 7.54
C LEU A 26 5.67 10.35 7.42
N LYS A 27 5.17 10.60 6.21
CA LYS A 27 4.08 11.57 5.98
C LYS A 27 2.78 11.14 6.65
N ALA A 28 2.42 9.86 6.53
CA ALA A 28 1.25 9.30 7.21
C ALA A 28 1.32 9.47 8.72
N LYS A 29 2.50 9.23 9.33
CA LYS A 29 2.75 9.46 10.76
C LYS A 29 2.61 10.93 11.17
N LYS A 30 2.89 11.86 10.25
CA LYS A 30 2.72 13.30 10.43
C LYS A 30 1.31 13.80 10.09
N HIS A 31 0.36 12.91 9.82
CA HIS A 31 -1.00 13.23 9.36
C HIS A 31 -1.04 13.98 8.01
N ASP A 32 0.06 14.00 7.26
CA ASP A 32 0.05 14.41 5.85
C ASP A 32 -0.50 13.26 5.01
N HIS A 33 -1.83 13.13 5.02
CA HIS A 33 -2.53 12.04 4.36
C HIS A 33 -2.39 12.09 2.84
N GLN A 34 -2.54 13.27 2.24
CA GLN A 34 -2.44 13.42 0.79
C GLN A 34 -1.03 13.12 0.30
N GLY A 35 0.00 13.70 0.95
CA GLY A 35 1.37 13.45 0.56
C GLY A 35 1.79 11.99 0.76
N ALA A 36 1.21 11.27 1.73
CA ALA A 36 1.43 9.84 1.91
C ALA A 36 0.77 9.01 0.80
N ILE A 37 -0.48 9.35 0.42
CA ILE A 37 -1.20 8.71 -0.69
C ILE A 37 -0.43 8.88 -2.00
N ASP A 38 0.07 10.09 -2.27
CA ASP A 38 0.85 10.39 -3.48
C ASP A 38 2.12 9.53 -3.52
N ASP A 39 2.87 9.47 -2.42
CA ASP A 39 4.10 8.68 -2.33
C ASP A 39 3.83 7.17 -2.51
N TYR A 40 2.78 6.63 -1.89
CA TYR A 40 2.42 5.22 -2.07
C TYR A 40 1.94 4.92 -3.49
N SER A 41 1.21 5.85 -4.12
CA SER A 41 0.75 5.67 -5.50
C SER A 41 1.92 5.66 -6.48
N LEU A 42 2.85 6.60 -6.33
CA LEU A 42 4.11 6.60 -7.10
C LEU A 42 4.96 5.36 -6.83
N ALA A 43 4.96 4.84 -5.60
CA ALA A 43 5.68 3.61 -5.29
C ALA A 43 5.10 2.40 -6.03
N LEU A 44 3.76 2.30 -6.14
CA LEU A 44 3.07 1.23 -6.86
C LEU A 44 3.26 1.28 -8.38
N GLU A 45 3.59 2.45 -8.94
CA GLU A 45 3.93 2.60 -10.36
C GLU A 45 5.35 2.14 -10.70
N VAL A 46 6.20 1.85 -9.71
CA VAL A 46 7.55 1.36 -9.98
C VAL A 46 7.47 -0.06 -10.56
N PRO A 47 8.03 -0.32 -11.74
CA PRO A 47 7.96 -1.64 -12.37
C PRO A 47 8.85 -2.65 -11.64
N GLY A 48 8.40 -3.90 -11.58
CA GLY A 48 9.16 -5.00 -11.00
C GLY A 48 9.09 -5.09 -9.47
N LEU A 49 8.06 -4.50 -8.85
CA LEU A 49 7.78 -4.71 -7.43
C LEU A 49 7.57 -6.19 -7.13
N SER A 50 8.13 -6.66 -6.01
CA SER A 50 7.74 -7.96 -5.47
C SER A 50 6.28 -7.90 -5.01
N PRO A 51 5.53 -9.02 -5.07
CA PRO A 51 4.17 -9.09 -4.55
C PRO A 51 4.07 -8.65 -3.08
N GLU A 52 5.05 -8.99 -2.26
CA GLU A 52 5.09 -8.63 -0.84
C GLU A 52 5.21 -7.11 -0.66
N MET A 53 6.10 -6.46 -1.40
CA MET A 53 6.26 -5.01 -1.34
C MET A 53 5.00 -4.29 -1.84
N MET A 54 4.42 -4.76 -2.95
CA MET A 54 3.17 -4.22 -3.47
C MET A 54 2.03 -4.36 -2.45
N ALA A 55 1.91 -5.50 -1.78
CA ALA A 55 0.91 -5.73 -0.75
C ALA A 55 1.09 -4.79 0.46
N MET A 56 2.33 -4.58 0.92
CA MET A 56 2.62 -3.66 2.02
C MET A 56 2.30 -2.21 1.67
N ILE A 57 2.62 -1.77 0.45
CA ILE A 57 2.31 -0.41 0.00
C ILE A 57 0.79 -0.22 -0.09
N ARG A 58 0.06 -1.15 -0.73
CA ARG A 58 -1.41 -1.10 -0.82
C ARG A 58 -2.08 -1.11 0.54
N TYR A 59 -1.63 -1.99 1.44
CA TYR A 59 -2.14 -2.04 2.81
C TYR A 59 -2.02 -0.70 3.51
N ASN A 60 -0.82 -0.08 3.49
CA ASN A 60 -0.59 1.19 4.16
C ASN A 60 -1.32 2.36 3.49
N ARG A 61 -1.43 2.39 2.15
CA ARG A 61 -2.26 3.38 1.45
C ARG A 61 -3.73 3.23 1.81
N GLY A 62 -4.23 2.00 1.88
CA GLY A 62 -5.58 1.70 2.33
C GLY A 62 -5.86 2.20 3.74
N LEU A 63 -4.90 2.05 4.67
CA LEU A 63 -5.02 2.61 6.03
C LEU A 63 -5.09 4.14 6.01
N VAL A 64 -4.29 4.81 5.18
CA VAL A 64 -4.31 6.28 5.06
C VAL A 64 -5.63 6.76 4.45
N TYR A 65 -6.13 6.11 3.40
CA TYR A 65 -7.44 6.42 2.83
C TYR A 65 -8.55 6.34 3.88
N VAL A 66 -8.56 5.29 4.70
CA VAL A 66 -9.53 5.18 5.80
C VAL A 66 -9.35 6.32 6.82
N ALA A 67 -8.11 6.68 7.15
CA ALA A 67 -7.83 7.75 8.12
C ALA A 67 -8.31 9.12 7.65
N CYS A 68 -8.24 9.41 6.34
CA CYS A 68 -8.71 10.67 5.76
C CYS A 68 -10.15 10.63 5.23
N GLY A 69 -10.98 9.68 5.69
CA GLY A 69 -12.40 9.60 5.38
C GLY A 69 -12.76 8.95 4.03
N MET A 70 -11.77 8.52 3.25
CA MET A 70 -11.96 7.82 1.98
C MET A 70 -12.10 6.31 2.19
N ALA A 71 -13.04 5.89 3.05
CA ALA A 71 -13.17 4.51 3.50
C ALA A 71 -13.37 3.50 2.36
N LYS A 72 -14.11 3.87 1.29
CA LYS A 72 -14.30 3.02 0.11
C LYS A 72 -12.99 2.70 -0.60
N LYS A 73 -12.20 3.73 -0.96
CA LYS A 73 -10.86 3.56 -1.56
C LYS A 73 -9.94 2.73 -0.66
N GLY A 74 -10.05 2.95 0.65
CA GLY A 74 -9.32 2.15 1.62
C GLY A 74 -9.70 0.67 1.61
N ALA A 75 -11.00 0.36 1.55
CA ALA A 75 -11.49 -1.01 1.43
C ALA A 75 -11.05 -1.66 0.12
N ASP A 76 -11.07 -0.92 -0.99
CA ASP A 76 -10.62 -1.41 -2.30
C ASP A 76 -9.14 -1.85 -2.25
N ASP A 77 -8.24 -0.99 -1.72
CA ASP A 77 -6.82 -1.34 -1.54
C ASP A 77 -6.62 -2.56 -0.63
N LEU A 78 -7.43 -2.72 0.43
CA LEU A 78 -7.35 -3.86 1.34
C LEU A 78 -7.86 -5.16 0.70
N ASN A 79 -8.89 -5.08 -0.13
CA ASN A 79 -9.40 -6.23 -0.88
C ASN A 79 -8.37 -6.75 -1.89
N GLU A 80 -7.69 -5.83 -2.59
CA GLU A 80 -6.61 -6.21 -3.49
C GLU A 80 -5.49 -6.96 -2.73
N VAL A 81 -5.09 -6.48 -1.54
CA VAL A 81 -4.09 -7.17 -0.71
C VAL A 81 -4.51 -8.60 -0.35
N ILE A 82 -5.79 -8.83 -0.07
CA ILE A 82 -6.31 -10.17 0.29
C ILE A 82 -6.24 -11.12 -0.92
N ALA A 83 -6.55 -10.60 -2.11
CA ALA A 83 -6.56 -11.35 -3.36
C ALA A 83 -5.16 -11.67 -3.92
N MET A 84 -4.09 -10.99 -3.45
CA MET A 84 -2.73 -11.19 -3.96
C MET A 84 -2.11 -12.50 -3.46
N ASP A 85 -1.75 -13.43 -4.35
CA ASP A 85 -1.13 -14.71 -3.96
C ASP A 85 0.18 -14.55 -3.18
N GLY A 86 1.05 -13.63 -3.60
CA GLY A 86 2.35 -13.36 -2.96
C GLY A 86 2.30 -12.40 -1.77
N ALA A 87 1.13 -12.06 -1.24
CA ALA A 87 1.05 -11.26 -0.02
C ALA A 87 1.25 -12.13 1.23
N ALA A 88 2.08 -11.65 2.16
CA ALA A 88 2.32 -12.36 3.41
C ALA A 88 1.03 -12.54 4.24
N LEU A 89 0.86 -13.72 4.83
CA LEU A 89 -0.38 -14.11 5.54
C LEU A 89 -0.77 -13.14 6.66
N ASN A 90 0.22 -12.59 7.37
CA ASN A 90 0.01 -11.60 8.42
C ASN A 90 -0.57 -10.29 7.86
N VAL A 91 -0.15 -9.87 6.66
CA VAL A 91 -0.67 -8.68 5.97
C VAL A 91 -2.10 -8.92 5.51
N LYS A 92 -2.39 -10.07 4.89
CA LYS A 92 -3.76 -10.46 4.51
C LYS A 92 -4.69 -10.48 5.73
N SER A 93 -4.25 -11.11 6.81
CA SER A 93 -4.99 -11.17 8.08
C SER A 93 -5.25 -9.77 8.66
N ALA A 94 -4.25 -8.88 8.58
CA ALA A 94 -4.40 -7.51 9.04
C ALA A 94 -5.37 -6.70 8.16
N ALA A 95 -5.36 -6.93 6.85
CA ALA A 95 -6.27 -6.33 5.89
C ALA A 95 -7.73 -6.77 6.15
N GLN A 96 -7.97 -8.07 6.32
CA GLN A 96 -9.28 -8.63 6.66
C GLN A 96 -9.88 -8.01 7.92
N ARG A 97 -9.09 -7.93 9.01
CA ARG A 97 -9.53 -7.31 10.26
C ARG A 97 -9.87 -5.83 10.09
N LYS A 98 -9.13 -5.11 9.26
CA LYS A 98 -9.39 -3.70 8.99
C LYS A 98 -10.66 -3.54 8.16
N LEU A 99 -10.87 -4.39 7.16
CA LEU A 99 -12.05 -4.37 6.29
C LEU A 99 -13.34 -4.63 7.08
N ALA A 100 -13.37 -5.65 7.93
CA ALA A 100 -14.53 -5.93 8.80
C ALA A 100 -14.90 -4.72 9.71
N ARG A 101 -13.89 -3.94 10.15
CA ARG A 101 -14.12 -2.70 10.92
C ARG A 101 -14.68 -1.57 10.07
N ILE A 102 -14.35 -1.50 8.77
CA ILE A 102 -14.92 -0.53 7.84
C ILE A 102 -16.39 -0.89 7.60
N GLU A 103 -16.67 -2.14 7.24
CA GLU A 103 -18.02 -2.63 6.93
C GLU A 103 -18.97 -2.42 8.11
N SER A 104 -18.58 -2.82 9.33
CA SER A 104 -19.39 -2.63 10.53
C SER A 104 -19.69 -1.16 10.85
N ARG A 105 -18.82 -0.22 10.47
CA ARG A 105 -19.07 1.23 10.64
C ARG A 105 -20.04 1.75 9.58
N THR A 106 -19.92 1.26 8.35
CA THR A 106 -20.81 1.62 7.25
C THR A 106 -22.23 1.13 7.51
N SER A 107 -22.41 -0.13 7.91
CA SER A 107 -23.74 -0.70 8.20
C SER A 107 -24.49 0.03 9.32
N ARG A 108 -23.77 0.62 10.29
CA ARG A 108 -24.38 1.43 11.37
C ARG A 108 -24.83 2.82 10.91
N HIS A 109 -24.26 3.36 9.84
CA HIS A 109 -24.65 4.67 9.31
C HIS A 109 -25.78 4.59 8.29
N SER A 110 -26.12 3.38 7.82
CA SER A 110 -27.15 3.14 6.80
C SER A 110 -28.51 2.68 7.37
N ALA A 111 -28.62 2.55 8.70
CA ALA A 111 -29.81 2.10 9.43
C ALA A 111 -30.37 3.24 10.29
#